data_AF-A0A2K9IWM7-F1
#
_entry.id   AF-A0A2K9IWM7-F1
#
_cell.length_a   1.000
_cell.length_b   1.000
_cell.length_c   1.000
_cell.angle_alpha   90.00
_cell.angle_beta   90.00
_cell.angle_gamma   90.00
#
_symmetry.space_group_name_H-M   'P 1'
#
loop_
_entity.id
_entity.type
_entity.pdbx_description
1 polymer ?
#
loop_
_entity_poly.entity_id
_entity_poly.type
_entity_poly.pdbx_seq_one_letter_code
_entity_poly.pdbx_strand_id
1 'polypeptide(L)'
;MREGVEDVLISIRQRSNTFAGYGVLNGENDAVEFTEFGKINRNGLKHLVMVTDGLFLPKEWVSEHDCYWESMIRKIFSKGLQVYANDLIELEATDPECVRYPRFKMSDDKSGVWITF
;
A
#
# COMPACT_ATOMS: atom_id res chain seq x y z
N MET A 1 2.20 -23.33 -0.10
CA MET A 1 1.04 -22.67 -0.76
C MET A 1 -0.16 -23.59 -0.59
N ARG A 2 -1.32 -23.09 -0.16
CA ARG A 2 -2.52 -23.93 0.04
C ARG A 2 -3.09 -24.36 -1.33
N GLU A 3 -3.60 -25.57 -1.43
CA GLU A 3 -4.22 -26.13 -2.65
C GLU A 3 -5.34 -25.17 -3.16
N GLY A 4 -5.35 -24.88 -4.47
CA GLY A 4 -6.35 -24.01 -5.12
C GLY A 4 -6.07 -22.49 -5.07
N VAL A 5 -5.03 -22.02 -4.39
CA VAL A 5 -4.67 -20.59 -4.36
C VAL A 5 -4.06 -20.12 -5.69
N GLU A 6 -3.33 -20.99 -6.38
CA GLU A 6 -2.63 -20.66 -7.63
C GLU A 6 -3.61 -20.28 -8.75
N ASP A 7 -4.68 -21.05 -8.94
CA ASP A 7 -5.71 -20.78 -9.94
C ASP A 7 -6.40 -19.43 -9.68
N VAL A 8 -6.65 -19.11 -8.41
CA VAL A 8 -7.21 -17.82 -8.00
C VAL A 8 -6.24 -16.70 -8.36
N LEU A 9 -4.95 -16.83 -8.06
CA LEU A 9 -3.95 -15.81 -8.39
C LEU A 9 -3.82 -15.59 -9.91
N ILE A 10 -3.85 -16.67 -10.70
CA ILE A 10 -3.82 -16.60 -12.16
C ILE A 10 -5.06 -15.85 -12.67
N SER A 11 -6.25 -16.23 -12.18
CA SER A 11 -7.51 -15.59 -12.61
C SER A 11 -7.58 -14.10 -12.26
N ILE A 12 -7.05 -13.70 -11.10
CA ILE A 12 -6.98 -12.29 -10.70
C ILE A 12 -6.01 -11.54 -11.61
N ARG A 13 -4.82 -12.10 -11.87
CA ARG A 13 -3.82 -11.47 -12.74
C ARG A 13 -4.31 -11.25 -14.16
N GLN A 14 -5.11 -12.17 -14.71
CA GLN A 14 -5.73 -12.03 -16.04
C GLN A 14 -6.69 -10.83 -16.15
N ARG A 15 -7.12 -10.25 -15.02
CA ARG A 15 -7.99 -9.06 -14.99
C ARG A 15 -7.21 -7.75 -14.89
N SER A 16 -5.89 -7.79 -14.75
CA SER A 16 -5.04 -6.59 -14.73
C SER A 16 -5.26 -5.75 -15.99
N ASN A 17 -5.47 -4.45 -15.81
CA ASN A 17 -5.66 -3.47 -16.89
C ASN A 17 -6.79 -3.82 -17.89
N THR A 18 -7.83 -4.51 -17.42
CA THR A 18 -9.04 -4.77 -18.23
C THR A 18 -10.21 -3.93 -17.73
N PHE A 19 -11.16 -3.60 -18.60
CA PHE A 19 -12.33 -2.78 -18.26
C PHE A 19 -13.18 -3.36 -17.10
N ALA A 20 -13.28 -4.70 -17.00
CA ALA A 20 -13.99 -5.39 -15.92
C ALA A 20 -13.08 -5.79 -14.73
N GLY A 21 -11.84 -5.30 -14.71
CA GLY A 21 -10.79 -5.68 -13.78
C GLY A 21 -10.33 -4.52 -12.90
N TYR A 22 -9.02 -4.35 -12.80
CA TYR A 22 -8.39 -3.31 -11.99
C TYR A 22 -7.14 -2.75 -12.69
N GLY A 23 -6.84 -1.47 -12.46
CA GLY A 23 -5.61 -0.85 -12.95
C GLY A 23 -4.41 -1.25 -12.11
N VAL A 24 -3.30 -1.60 -12.76
CA VAL A 24 -2.03 -1.89 -12.11
C VAL A 24 -0.86 -1.47 -12.98
N LEU A 25 0.11 -0.78 -12.38
CA LEU A 25 1.33 -0.39 -13.07
C LEU A 25 2.29 -1.58 -13.18
N ASN A 26 2.13 -2.39 -14.23
CA ASN A 26 2.89 -3.63 -14.46
C ASN A 26 3.72 -3.61 -15.77
N GLY A 27 3.77 -2.47 -16.46
CA GLY A 27 4.52 -2.30 -17.71
C GLY A 27 3.73 -2.63 -18.99
N GLU A 28 2.47 -3.06 -18.87
CA GLU A 28 1.56 -3.20 -20.02
C GLU A 28 1.13 -1.83 -20.55
N ASN A 29 0.91 -1.74 -21.87
CA ASN A 29 0.46 -0.49 -22.48
C ASN A 29 -0.93 -0.05 -21.97
N ASP A 30 -1.80 -1.03 -21.69
CA ASP A 30 -3.17 -0.78 -21.24
C ASP A 30 -3.22 -0.16 -19.83
N ALA A 31 -2.16 -0.28 -19.04
CA ALA A 31 -2.06 0.37 -17.72
C ALA A 31 -2.19 1.90 -17.79
N VAL A 32 -1.81 2.51 -18.91
CA VAL A 32 -1.93 3.95 -19.13
C VAL A 32 -3.39 4.40 -19.12
N GLU A 33 -4.33 3.56 -19.57
CA GLU A 33 -5.76 3.88 -19.56
C GLU A 33 -6.36 3.98 -18.16
N PHE A 34 -5.68 3.40 -17.15
CA PHE A 34 -6.06 3.43 -15.74
C PHE A 34 -5.32 4.50 -14.94
N THR A 35 -4.52 5.34 -15.62
CA THR A 35 -3.79 6.43 -14.96
C THR A 35 -4.66 7.67 -14.87
N GLU A 36 -4.93 8.11 -13.64
CA GLU A 36 -5.59 9.38 -13.39
C GLU A 36 -4.57 10.53 -13.33
N PHE A 37 -4.94 11.68 -13.89
CA PHE A 37 -4.13 12.90 -13.81
C PHE A 37 -4.99 14.08 -13.41
N GLY A 38 -4.39 15.02 -12.69
CA GLY A 38 -5.09 16.19 -12.17
C GLY A 38 -4.14 17.24 -11.64
N LYS A 39 -4.72 18.29 -11.05
CA LYS A 39 -3.98 19.36 -10.39
C LYS A 39 -4.60 19.61 -9.02
N ILE A 40 -3.75 19.79 -8.03
CA ILE A 40 -4.15 20.14 -6.67
C ILE A 40 -3.59 21.53 -6.37
N ASN A 41 -4.42 22.40 -5.78
CA ASN A 41 -3.97 23.72 -5.37
C ASN A 41 -2.96 23.57 -4.21
N ARG A 42 -1.79 24.22 -4.33
CA ARG A 42 -0.74 24.20 -3.31
C ARG A 42 -1.02 25.17 -2.15
N ASN A 43 -2.01 26.05 -2.25
CA ASN A 43 -2.34 27.00 -1.19
C ASN A 43 -2.72 26.25 0.10
N GLY A 44 -1.91 26.41 1.15
CA GLY A 44 -2.08 25.73 2.43
C GLY A 44 -1.57 24.28 2.47
N LEU A 45 -1.06 23.73 1.37
CA LEU A 45 -0.44 22.40 1.34
C LEU A 45 0.95 22.46 1.99
N LYS A 46 1.13 21.78 3.12
CA LYS A 46 2.41 21.74 3.85
C LYS A 46 3.22 20.47 3.56
N HIS A 47 2.53 19.37 3.34
CA HIS A 47 3.13 18.05 3.16
C HIS A 47 2.39 17.28 2.08
N LEU A 48 3.15 16.57 1.24
CA LEU A 48 2.64 15.55 0.32
C LEU A 48 3.35 14.24 0.63
N VAL A 49 2.59 13.20 0.96
CA VAL A 49 3.09 11.85 1.21
C VAL A 49 2.50 10.93 0.16
N MET A 50 3.37 10.29 -0.62
CA MET A 50 3.02 9.28 -1.62
C MET A 50 3.68 7.97 -1.22
N VAL A 51 2.92 6.88 -1.15
CA VAL A 51 3.41 5.58 -0.68
C VAL A 51 2.82 4.45 -1.50
N THR A 52 3.54 3.34 -1.60
CA THR A 52 2.99 2.05 -2.06
C THR A 52 2.20 1.37 -0.94
N ASP A 53 1.36 0.40 -1.32
CA ASP A 53 0.61 -0.46 -0.40
C ASP A 53 1.49 -1.25 0.58
N GLY A 54 2.75 -1.53 0.21
CA GLY A 54 3.73 -2.10 1.14
C GLY A 54 4.02 -1.27 2.39
N LEU A 55 3.69 0.02 2.39
CA LEU A 55 3.78 0.91 3.56
C LEU A 55 2.44 1.08 4.30
N PHE A 56 1.42 0.28 4.00
CA PHE A 56 0.15 0.33 4.72
C PHE A 56 0.26 -0.29 6.11
N LEU A 57 -0.37 0.36 7.09
CA LEU A 57 -0.42 -0.11 8.47
C LEU A 57 -1.45 -1.25 8.61
N PRO A 58 -1.19 -2.30 9.42
CA PRO A 58 -2.22 -3.26 9.77
C PRO A 58 -3.43 -2.59 10.42
N LYS A 59 -4.65 -2.95 10.01
CA LYS A 59 -5.89 -2.27 10.44
C LYS A 59 -6.11 -2.36 11.95
N GLU A 60 -5.67 -3.46 12.56
CA GLU A 60 -5.77 -3.74 14.00
C GLU A 60 -4.95 -2.77 14.85
N TRP A 61 -4.04 -2.00 14.24
CA TRP A 61 -3.23 -0.98 14.91
C TRP A 61 -3.83 0.43 14.83
N VAL A 62 -4.99 0.54 14.18
CA VAL A 62 -5.81 1.74 14.16
C VAL A 62 -7.06 1.46 14.98
N SER A 63 -7.35 2.32 15.95
CA SER A 63 -8.62 2.25 16.67
C SER A 63 -9.78 2.35 15.69
N GLU A 64 -10.86 1.62 15.91
CA GLU A 64 -12.08 1.71 15.08
C GLU A 64 -12.67 3.13 15.02
N HIS A 65 -12.31 3.98 15.99
CA HIS A 65 -12.75 5.37 16.08
C HIS A 65 -11.83 6.35 15.34
N ASP A 66 -10.65 5.91 14.90
CA ASP A 66 -9.64 6.76 14.27
C ASP A 66 -9.68 6.66 12.74
N CYS A 67 -9.36 7.77 12.06
CA CYS A 67 -9.14 7.74 10.63
C CYS A 67 -7.84 6.99 10.30
N TYR A 68 -7.95 5.91 9.54
CA TYR A 68 -6.82 5.06 9.13
C TYR A 68 -5.65 5.86 8.53
N TRP A 69 -5.95 6.73 7.56
CA TRP A 69 -4.93 7.54 6.88
C TRP A 69 -4.26 8.52 7.84
N GLU A 70 -5.03 9.12 8.74
CA GLU A 70 -4.49 10.05 9.72
C GLU A 70 -3.54 9.35 10.69
N SER A 71 -3.92 8.19 11.20
CA SER A 71 -3.08 7.37 12.09
C SER A 71 -1.77 6.95 11.41
N MET A 72 -1.84 6.57 10.13
CA MET A 72 -0.66 6.24 9.34
C MET A 72 0.26 7.46 9.14
N ILE A 73 -0.29 8.59 8.69
CA ILE A 73 0.48 9.82 8.43
C ILE A 73 1.08 10.37 9.73
N ARG A 74 0.35 10.34 10.86
CA ARG A 74 0.87 10.75 12.18
C ARG A 74 2.09 9.93 12.57
N LYS A 75 2.08 8.62 12.36
CA LYS A 75 3.23 7.75 12.59
C LYS A 75 4.39 8.09 11.64
N ILE A 76 4.13 8.35 10.36
CA ILE A 76 5.19 8.77 9.43
C ILE A 76 5.81 10.10 9.87
N PHE A 77 5.00 11.07 10.27
CA PHE A 77 5.49 12.39 10.70
C PHE A 77 6.24 12.34 12.02
N SER A 78 5.88 11.46 12.95
CA SER A 78 6.52 11.39 14.26
C SER A 78 7.92 10.79 14.24
N LYS A 79 8.18 9.80 13.37
CA LYS A 79 9.46 9.05 13.32
C LYS A 79 10.20 9.15 11.98
N GLY A 80 9.58 9.73 10.95
CA GLY A 80 10.11 9.75 9.59
C GLY A 80 9.81 8.46 8.81
N LEU A 81 9.89 8.55 7.48
CA LEU A 81 9.56 7.44 6.56
C LEU A 81 10.43 6.20 6.76
N GLN A 82 11.74 6.37 6.95
CA GLN A 82 12.66 5.23 7.08
C GLN A 82 12.38 4.41 8.34
N VAL A 83 12.25 5.08 9.49
CA VAL A 83 11.94 4.40 10.76
C VAL A 83 10.54 3.80 10.68
N TYR A 84 9.58 4.51 10.05
CA TYR A 84 8.26 3.95 9.80
C TYR A 84 8.30 2.64 9.01
N ALA A 85 9.08 2.59 7.93
CA ALA A 85 9.23 1.39 7.11
C ALA A 85 9.93 0.26 7.88
N ASN A 86 10.97 0.56 8.66
CA ASN A 86 11.67 -0.44 9.46
C ASN A 86 10.75 -1.09 10.50
N ASP A 87 9.95 -0.29 11.22
CA ASP A 87 8.99 -0.83 12.18
C ASP A 87 7.96 -1.77 11.52
N LEU A 88 7.54 -1.47 10.28
CA LEU A 88 6.67 -2.37 9.51
C LEU A 88 7.39 -3.66 9.12
N ILE A 89 8.64 -3.58 8.66
CA ILE A 89 9.44 -4.75 8.30
C ILE A 89 9.63 -5.67 9.52
N GLU A 90 9.96 -5.10 10.67
CA GLU A 90 10.08 -5.84 11.92
C GLU A 90 8.76 -6.51 12.30
N LEU A 91 7.65 -5.79 12.19
CA LEU A 91 6.32 -6.33 12.45
C LEU A 91 5.97 -7.50 11.52
N GLU A 92 6.22 -7.36 10.22
CA GLU A 92 5.97 -8.41 9.23
C GLU A 92 6.82 -9.66 9.50
N ALA A 93 8.07 -9.49 9.95
CA ALA A 93 8.94 -10.58 10.34
C ALA A 93 8.42 -11.37 11.57
N THR A 94 7.53 -10.78 12.38
CA THR A 94 6.87 -11.48 13.49
C THR A 94 5.71 -12.39 13.06
N ASP A 95 5.23 -12.27 11.82
CA ASP A 95 4.13 -13.06 11.26
C ASP A 95 4.50 -13.64 9.88
N PRO A 96 5.56 -14.48 9.78
CA PRO A 96 6.07 -14.97 8.50
C PRO A 96 5.05 -15.81 7.73
N GLU A 97 4.19 -16.53 8.44
CA GLU A 97 3.13 -17.37 7.86
C GLU A 97 1.82 -16.60 7.63
N CYS A 98 1.79 -15.28 7.89
CA CYS A 98 0.62 -14.41 7.70
C CYS A 98 -0.65 -14.94 8.39
N VAL A 99 -0.52 -15.46 9.60
CA VAL A 99 -1.64 -16.02 10.37
C VAL A 99 -2.39 -14.92 11.10
N ARG A 100 -1.66 -13.94 11.64
CA ARG A 100 -2.24 -12.83 12.39
C ARG A 100 -2.81 -11.77 11.46
N TYR A 101 -2.11 -11.47 10.37
CA TYR A 101 -2.54 -10.55 9.33
C TYR A 101 -2.66 -11.31 8.01
N PRO A 102 -3.84 -11.90 7.70
CA PRO A 102 -4.03 -12.73 6.52
C PRO A 102 -3.67 -12.02 5.23
N ARG A 103 -2.60 -12.48 4.57
CA ARG A 103 -2.04 -11.90 3.33
C ARG A 103 -1.49 -13.02 2.45
N PHE A 104 -1.37 -12.76 1.15
CA PHE A 104 -0.78 -13.72 0.20
C PHE A 104 0.74 -13.82 0.28
N LYS A 105 1.39 -12.79 0.84
CA LYS A 105 2.83 -12.71 1.06
C LYS A 105 3.11 -11.90 2.32
N MET A 106 4.26 -12.18 2.94
CA MET A 106 4.70 -11.54 4.18
C MET A 106 4.90 -10.02 4.02
N SER A 107 5.40 -9.60 2.87
CA SER A 107 5.72 -8.19 2.58
C SER A 107 5.52 -7.86 1.10
N ASP A 108 5.07 -6.63 0.85
CA ASP A 108 5.11 -5.93 -0.44
C ASP A 108 6.35 -5.03 -0.54
N ASP A 109 6.68 -4.57 -1.75
CA ASP A 109 7.75 -3.59 -1.96
C ASP A 109 7.36 -2.25 -1.32
N LYS A 110 8.27 -1.68 -0.54
CA LYS A 110 8.04 -0.47 0.26
C LYS A 110 8.70 0.71 -0.41
N SER A 111 7.89 1.61 -0.96
CA SER A 111 8.35 2.87 -1.54
C SER A 111 7.52 4.02 -1.02
N GLY A 112 8.20 5.09 -0.62
CA GLY A 112 7.54 6.28 -0.07
C GLY A 112 8.32 7.54 -0.39
N VAL A 113 7.59 8.61 -0.69
CA VAL A 113 8.12 9.96 -0.92
C VAL A 113 7.35 10.92 -0.03
N TRP A 114 8.09 11.71 0.76
CA TRP A 114 7.54 12.78 1.58
C TRP A 114 8.15 14.11 1.16
N ILE A 115 7.30 14.99 0.64
CA ILE A 115 7.67 16.35 0.21
C ILE A 115 7.10 17.33 1.23
N THR A 116 7.91 18.31 1.61
CA THR A 116 7.51 19.44 2.47
C THR A 116 7.60 20.74 1.67
N PHE A 117 6.65 21.65 1.88
CA PHE A 117 6.55 22.93 1.16
C PHE A 117 6.68 24.14 2.08
#